data_AF-A0A543JQ41-F1
#
_entry.id   AF-A0A543JQ41-F1
#
_cell.length_a   1.000
_cell.length_b   1.000
_cell.length_c   1.000
_cell.angle_alpha   90.00
_cell.angle_beta   90.00
_cell.angle_gamma   90.00
#
_symmetry.space_group_name_H-M   'P 1'
#
loop_
_entity.id
_entity.type
_entity.pdbx_description
1 polymer ?
#
loop_
_entity_poly.entity_id
_entity_poly.type
_entity_poly.pdbx_seq_one_letter_code
_entity_poly.pdbx_strand_id
1 'polypeptide(L)' 'MATGETGFDDVSYDLISVQYHALKAGHDYGQYVRDAENAGKQEIAAFFRRVMEEDSARAKQCHEFLKELSGSSDSGPALT' A
#
# COMPACT_ATOMS: atom_id res chain seq x y z
N MET A 1 -23.13 3.15 -12.87
CA MET A 1 -22.73 2.91 -11.48
C MET A 1 -22.27 4.25 -10.93
N ALA A 2 -22.78 4.67 -9.77
CA ALA A 2 -22.55 6.01 -9.26
C ALA A 2 -21.10 6.13 -8.76
N THR A 3 -20.32 6.98 -9.42
CA THR A 3 -19.02 7.48 -8.98
C THR A 3 -19.23 8.25 -7.68
N GLY A 4 -18.71 7.72 -6.58
CA GLY A 4 -18.63 8.44 -5.31
C GLY A 4 -17.52 9.48 -5.44
N GLU A 5 -17.83 10.62 -6.06
CA GLU A 5 -16.86 11.67 -6.37
C GLU A 5 -16.34 12.32 -5.08
N THR A 6 -15.22 11.78 -4.59
CA THR A 6 -14.40 12.40 -3.54
C THR A 6 -13.60 13.61 -4.06
N GLY A 7 -13.76 13.97 -5.34
CA GLY A 7 -12.95 14.98 -6.03
C GLY A 7 -11.58 14.46 -6.50
N PHE A 8 -11.29 13.18 -6.28
CA PHE A 8 -10.10 12.48 -6.78
C PHE A 8 -10.52 11.52 -7.89
N ASP A 9 -9.66 11.31 -8.90
CA ASP A 9 -9.91 10.24 -9.86
C ASP A 9 -9.85 8.88 -9.12
N ASP A 10 -10.71 7.95 -9.53
CA ASP A 10 -10.86 6.63 -8.87
C ASP A 10 -9.52 5.87 -8.80
N VAL A 11 -8.65 6.00 -9.81
CA VAL A 11 -7.35 5.33 -9.87
C VAL A 11 -6.39 5.90 -8.84
N SER A 12 -6.32 7.22 -8.71
CA SER A 12 -5.45 7.86 -7.71
C SER A 12 -5.93 7.54 -6.28
N TYR A 13 -7.24 7.47 -6.05
CA TYR A 13 -7.79 7.05 -4.76
C TYR A 13 -7.46 5.59 -4.45
N ASP A 14 -7.61 4.71 -5.44
CA ASP A 14 -7.27 3.28 -5.33
C ASP A 14 -5.79 3.07 -5.02
N LEU A 15 -4.90 3.80 -5.70
CA LEU A 15 -3.45 3.75 -5.45
C LEU A 15 -3.07 4.22 -4.05
N ILE A 16 -3.69 5.31 -3.57
CA ILE A 16 -3.49 5.80 -2.20
C ILE A 16 -3.98 4.76 -1.19
N SER A 17 -5.15 4.16 -1.42
CA SER A 17 -5.69 3.13 -0.54
C SER A 17 -4.76 1.92 -0.44
N VAL A 18 -4.28 1.40 -1.57
CA VAL A 18 -3.33 0.27 -1.57
C VAL A 18 -2.03 0.63 -0.86
N GLN A 19 -1.46 1.81 -1.13
CA GLN A 19 -0.25 2.29 -0.48
C GLN A 19 -0.43 2.40 1.04
N TYR A 20 -1.52 3.01 1.49
CA TYR A 20 -1.82 3.17 2.91
C TYR A 20 -1.95 1.82 3.61
N HIS A 21 -2.70 0.87 3.04
CA HIS A 21 -2.89 -0.44 3.65
C HIS A 21 -1.59 -1.26 3.74
N ALA A 22 -0.75 -1.21 2.70
CA ALA A 22 0.55 -1.88 2.71
C ALA A 22 1.49 -1.29 3.79
N LEU A 23 1.56 0.04 3.91
CA LEU A 23 2.37 0.70 4.94
C LEU A 23 1.83 0.46 6.35
N LYS A 24 0.50 0.48 6.52
CA LYS A 24 -0.15 0.20 7.80
C LYS A 24 0.12 -1.22 8.27
N ALA A 25 -0.01 -2.21 7.39
CA ALA A 25 0.25 -3.60 7.74
C ALA A 25 1.75 -3.83 8.05
N GLY A 26 2.63 -3.12 7.36
CA GLY A 26 4.08 -3.06 7.62
C GLY A 26 4.45 -2.78 9.08
N HIS A 27 3.68 -1.95 9.77
CA HIS A 27 3.90 -1.62 11.18
C HIS A 27 3.73 -2.83 12.10
N ASP A 28 2.80 -3.73 11.77
CA ASP A 28 2.44 -4.87 12.62
C ASP A 28 3.28 -6.12 12.34
N TYR A 29 3.85 -6.24 11.13
CA TYR A 29 4.64 -7.42 10.72
C TYR A 29 5.83 -7.72 11.62
N GLY A 30 6.50 -6.70 12.17
CA GLY A 30 7.60 -6.89 13.10
C GLY A 30 7.17 -7.67 14.36
N GLN A 31 5.94 -7.44 14.85
CA GLN A 31 5.39 -8.21 15.95
C GLN A 31 5.08 -9.65 15.53
N TYR A 32 4.48 -9.85 14.36
CA TYR A 32 4.14 -11.20 13.88
C TYR A 32 5.38 -12.06 13.65
N VAL A 33 6.46 -11.48 13.14
CA VAL A 33 7.76 -12.15 13.01
C VAL A 33 8.27 -12.58 14.38
N ARG A 34 8.30 -11.68 15.36
CA ARG A 34 8.74 -12.00 16.74
C ARG A 34 7.88 -13.09 17.38
N ASP A 35 6.56 -13.03 17.23
CA ASP A 35 5.65 -14.02 17.78
C ASP A 35 5.89 -15.41 17.18
N ALA A 36 6.09 -15.49 15.86
CA ALA A 36 6.42 -16.74 15.17
C ALA A 36 7.79 -17.29 15.60
N GLU A 37 8.80 -16.42 15.75
CA GLU A 37 10.14 -16.82 16.22
C GLU A 37 10.11 -17.33 17.66
N ASN A 38 9.42 -16.63 18.57
CA ASN A 38 9.25 -17.02 19.96
C ASN A 38 8.48 -18.34 20.10
N ALA A 39 7.57 -18.64 19.17
CA ALA A 39 6.85 -19.91 19.09
C ALA A 39 7.63 -21.03 18.37
N GLY A 40 8.87 -20.79 17.93
CA GLY A 40 9.69 -21.75 17.20
C GLY A 40 9.18 -22.06 15.78
N LYS A 41 8.32 -21.20 15.21
CA LYS A 41 7.69 -21.38 13.89
C LYS A 41 8.45 -20.64 12.80
N GLN A 42 9.65 -21.14 12.47
CA GLN A 42 10.58 -20.46 11.56
C GLN A 42 10.03 -20.26 10.14
N GLU A 43 9.28 -21.22 9.60
CA GLU A 43 8.66 -21.07 8.28
C GLU A 43 7.59 -19.97 8.25
N ILE A 44 6.84 -19.82 9.36
CA ILE A 44 5.84 -18.76 9.50
C ILE A 44 6.52 -17.39 9.66
N ALA A 45 7.62 -17.31 10.41
CA ALA A 45 8.41 -16.09 10.51
C ALA A 45 8.98 -15.68 9.14
N ALA A 46 9.47 -16.65 8.35
CA ALA A 46 9.94 -16.40 6.99
C ALA A 46 8.81 -15.94 6.05
N PHE A 47 7.61 -16.51 6.20
CA PHE A 47 6.43 -16.04 5.50
C PHE A 47 6.12 -14.56 5.84
N PHE A 48 6.07 -14.18 7.12
CA PHE A 48 5.79 -12.79 7.50
C PHE A 48 6.87 -11.81 7.02
N ARG A 49 8.15 -12.21 7.01
CA ARG A 49 9.22 -11.40 6.41
C ARG A 49 8.99 -11.17 4.92
N ARG A 50 8.61 -12.22 4.17
CA ARG A 50 8.30 -12.09 2.75
C ARG A 50 7.11 -11.16 2.51
N VAL A 51 6.03 -11.31 3.28
CA VAL A 51 4.86 -10.42 3.19
C VAL A 51 5.26 -8.96 3.45
N MET A 52 6.14 -8.70 4.43
CA MET A 52 6.68 -7.36 4.70
C MET A 52 7.46 -6.79 3.51
N GLU A 53 8.31 -7.59 2.86
CA GLU A 53 9.06 -7.18 1.68
C GLU A 53 8.13 -6.86 0.49
N GLU A 54 7.14 -7.73 0.25
CA GLU A 54 6.16 -7.58 -0.82
C GLU A 54 5.29 -6.32 -0.63
N ASP A 55 4.85 -6.03 0.60
CA ASP A 55 4.09 -4.83 0.92
C ASP A 55 4.91 -3.56 0.79
N SER A 56 6.18 -3.58 1.21
CA SER A 56 7.11 -2.46 1.00
C SER A 56 7.30 -2.16 -0.49
N ALA A 57 7.49 -3.21 -1.31
CA ALA A 57 7.58 -3.06 -2.76
C ALA A 57 6.28 -2.51 -3.37
N ARG A 58 5.12 -2.99 -2.91
CA ARG A 58 3.81 -2.51 -3.37
C ARG A 58 3.59 -1.04 -3.04
N ALA A 59 3.88 -0.64 -1.79
CA ALA A 59 3.76 0.75 -1.35
C ALA A 59 4.64 1.67 -2.20
N LYS A 60 5.88 1.26 -2.48
CA LYS A 60 6.79 2.00 -3.36
C LYS A 60 6.24 2.10 -4.79
N GLN A 61 5.72 1.01 -5.35
CA GLN A 61 5.17 1.02 -6.71
C GLN A 61 3.96 1.98 -6.83
N CYS A 62 3.06 1.98 -5.85
CA CYS A 62 1.96 2.95 -5.80
C CYS A 62 2.48 4.39 -5.75
N HIS A 63 3.60 4.65 -5.06
CA HIS A 63 4.20 5.98 -4.98
C HIS A 63 4.68 6.46 -6.35
N GLU A 64 5.35 5.60 -7.11
CA GLU A 64 5.83 5.94 -8.45
C GLU A 64 4.66 6.20 -9.41
N PHE A 65 3.60 5.40 -9.37
CA PHE A 65 2.40 5.65 -10.19
C PHE A 65 1.72 6.98 -9.84
N LEU A 66 1.59 7.31 -8.55
CA LEU A 66 1.03 8.60 -8.13
C LEU A 66 1.88 9.78 -8.63
N LYS A 67 3.20 9.63 -8.65
CA LYS A 67 4.12 10.63 -9.20
C LYS A 67 3.94 10.80 -10.72
N GLU A 68 3.76 9.70 -11.45
CA GLU A 68 3.49 9.72 -12.90
C GLU A 68 2.15 10.42 -13.22
N LEU A 69 1.10 10.12 -12.45
CA LEU A 69 -0.22 10.76 -12.58
C LEU A 69 -0.17 12.26 -12.25
N SER A 70 0.63 12.66 -11.25
CA SER A 70 0.78 14.08 -10.86
C SER A 70 1.60 14.89 -11.87
N GLY A 71 2.52 14.25 -12.61
CA GLY A 71 3.34 14.88 -13.65
C GLY A 71 2.68 14.89 -15.03
N SER A 72 1.69 14.02 -15.24
CA SER A 72 0.85 14.00 -16.42
C SER A 72 -0.29 15.00 -16.21
N SER A 73 -0.52 15.91 -17.15
CA SER A 73 -1.60 16.93 -17.11
C SER A 73 -3.03 16.36 -17.13
N ASP A 74 -3.19 15.08 -16.81
CA ASP A 74 -4.44 14.30 -16.77
C ASP A 74 -5.05 14.26 -15.36
N SER A 75 -4.42 14.96 -14.40
CA SER A 75 -5.07 15.35 -13.15
C SER A 75 -6.24 16.28 -13.50
N GLY A 76 -7.41 15.68 -13.73
CA GLY A 76 -8.66 16.39 -14.00
C GLY A 76 -8.89 17.50 -12.97
N PRO A 77 -9.58 18.59 -13.37
CA PRO A 77 -9.66 19.78 -12.53
C PRO A 77 -10.21 19.40 -11.17
N ALA A 78 -9.46 19.73 -10.11
CA ALA A 78 -10.01 19.81 -8.77
C ALA A 78 -11.14 20.86 -8.85
N LEU A 79 -12.39 20.39 -8.88
CA LEU A 79 -13.55 21.26 -8.96
C LEU A 79 -13.51 22.21 -7.76
N THR A 80 -13.64 23.50 -8.07
CA THR A 80 -13.61 24.66 -7.17
C THR A 80 -14.68 24.63 -6.10
#